data_AF-A0A7R9WQD3-F1
#
_entry.id   AF-A0A7R9WQD3-F1
#
_cell.length_a   1.000
_cell.length_b   1.000
_cell.length_c   1.000
_cell.angle_alpha   90.00
_cell.angle_beta   90.00
_cell.angle_gamma   90.00
#
_symmetry.space_group_name_H-M   'P 1'
#
loop_
_entity.id
_entity.type
_entity.pdbx_description
1 polymer ?
#
loop_
_entity_poly.entity_id
_entity_poly.type
_entity_poly.pdbx_seq_one_letter_code
_entity_poly.pdbx_strand_id
1 'polypeptide(L)'
;IVHMTSKSRCTTQAFAGNMQKWMFDDHAFFFHDDEAVERLLQRHWDDFPHLSLVRKCLRSGAATADLWRYLVLWEYGGIYTDIDNAPGRLWNSTLIAQDDDAFFVV
;
A
#
# COMPACT_ATOMS: atom_id res chain seq x y z
N ILE A 1 6.81 7.17 4.06
CA ILE A 1 5.62 7.31 3.18
C ILE A 1 4.59 6.28 3.61
N VAL A 2 3.29 6.60 3.61
CA VAL A 2 2.19 5.65 3.85
C VAL A 2 1.37 5.46 2.58
N HIS A 3 1.17 4.21 2.18
CA HIS A 3 0.42 3.80 0.99
C HIS A 3 -0.85 3.05 1.42
N MET A 4 -1.96 3.39 0.79
CA MET A 4 -3.23 2.65 0.89
C MET A 4 -3.84 2.48 -0.49
N THR A 5 -4.51 1.36 -0.73
CA THR A 5 -5.23 1.11 -1.99
C THR A 5 -6.72 0.90 -1.76
N SER A 6 -7.52 1.28 -2.74
CA SER A 6 -8.94 0.95 -2.82
C SER A 6 -9.36 0.88 -4.28
N LYS A 7 -10.52 0.27 -4.54
CA LYS A 7 -11.14 0.27 -5.87
C LYS A 7 -11.31 1.68 -6.45
N SER A 8 -11.65 2.64 -5.60
CA SER A 8 -11.88 4.03 -6.01
C SER A 8 -11.50 5.02 -4.92
N ARG A 9 -11.43 6.31 -5.30
CA ARG A 9 -11.20 7.41 -4.35
C ARG A 9 -12.38 7.68 -3.40
N CYS A 10 -13.57 7.20 -3.75
CA CYS A 10 -14.75 7.29 -2.88
C CYS A 10 -14.70 6.16 -1.85
N THR A 11 -14.84 6.51 -0.58
CA THR A 11 -14.77 5.56 0.54
C THR A 11 -15.95 5.78 1.48
N THR A 12 -16.25 4.77 2.31
CA THR A 12 -17.23 4.91 3.38
C THR A 12 -16.65 5.77 4.51
N GLN A 13 -17.52 6.35 5.34
CA GLN A 13 -17.06 7.14 6.49
C GLN A 13 -16.15 6.34 7.44
N ALA A 14 -16.41 5.03 7.58
CA ALA A 14 -15.56 4.14 8.38
C ALA A 14 -14.13 4.05 7.82
N PHE A 15 -14.01 3.85 6.51
CA PHE A 15 -12.71 3.80 5.84
C PHE A 15 -11.99 5.15 5.84
N ALA A 16 -12.71 6.25 5.59
CA ALA A 16 -12.15 7.60 5.74
C ALA A 16 -11.60 7.84 7.15
N GLY A 17 -12.31 7.38 8.18
CA GLY A 17 -11.86 7.45 9.57
C GLY A 17 -10.59 6.64 9.85
N ASN A 18 -10.40 5.50 9.18
CA ASN A 18 -9.15 4.74 9.28
C ASN A 18 -7.99 5.42 8.53
N MET A 19 -8.26 5.95 7.33
CA MET A 19 -7.26 6.70 6.55
C MET A 19 -6.70 7.88 7.34
N GLN A 20 -7.57 8.67 7.98
CA GLN A 20 -7.15 9.83 8.79
C GLN A 20 -6.20 9.45 9.93
N LYS A 21 -6.34 8.27 10.54
CA LYS A 21 -5.46 7.82 11.62
C LYS A 21 -4.03 7.51 11.13
N TRP A 22 -3.87 7.23 9.85
CA TRP A 22 -2.58 6.95 9.21
C TRP A 22 -1.90 8.18 8.61
N MET A 23 -2.56 9.35 8.65
CA MET A 23 -2.01 10.62 8.17
C MET A 23 -1.18 11.28 9.27
N PHE A 24 0.04 10.79 9.50
CA PHE A 24 0.98 11.38 10.45
C PHE A 24 1.64 12.65 9.89
N ASP A 25 1.93 13.64 10.74
CA ASP A 25 2.48 14.95 10.33
C ASP A 25 3.87 14.84 9.65
N ASP A 26 4.64 13.81 10.00
CA ASP A 26 5.98 13.52 9.48
C ASP A 26 5.97 12.51 8.32
N HIS A 27 4.79 12.09 7.85
CA HIS A 27 4.63 11.13 6.76
C HIS A 27 3.80 11.69 5.61
N ALA A 28 4.30 11.53 4.38
CA ALA A 28 3.44 11.67 3.20
C ALA A 28 2.45 10.50 3.14
N PHE A 29 1.17 10.79 2.88
CA PHE A 29 0.10 9.81 2.72
C PHE A 29 -0.39 9.77 1.26
N PHE A 30 -0.40 8.58 0.66
CA PHE A 30 -0.88 8.37 -0.70
C PHE A 30 -1.98 7.32 -0.75
N PHE A 31 -3.12 7.72 -1.34
CA PHE A 31 -4.25 6.85 -1.59
C PHE A 31 -4.37 6.53 -3.08
N HIS A 32 -4.29 5.25 -3.40
CA HIS A 32 -4.20 4.72 -4.76
C HIS A 32 -5.52 4.04 -5.13
N ASP A 33 -6.14 4.53 -6.21
CA ASP A 33 -7.27 3.85 -6.84
C ASP A 33 -6.78 2.75 -7.79
N ASP A 34 -7.70 1.96 -8.36
CA ASP A 34 -7.37 0.91 -9.31
C ASP A 34 -6.54 1.44 -10.50
N GLU A 35 -6.81 2.65 -10.99
CA GLU A 35 -6.01 3.22 -12.07
C GLU A 35 -4.56 3.49 -11.66
N ALA A 36 -4.32 3.99 -10.44
CA ALA A 36 -2.98 4.14 -9.89
C ALA A 36 -2.27 2.79 -9.71
N VAL A 37 -3.02 1.78 -9.25
CA VAL A 37 -2.51 0.42 -9.11
C VAL A 37 -2.07 -0.16 -10.46
N GLU A 38 -2.93 -0.05 -11.48
CA GLU A 38 -2.62 -0.55 -12.81
C GLU A 38 -1.44 0.16 -13.46
N ARG A 39 -1.29 1.48 -13.27
CA ARG A 39 -0.14 2.22 -13.82
C ARG A 39 1.20 1.67 -13.33
N LEU A 40 1.30 1.28 -12.06
CA LEU A 40 2.54 0.71 -11.52
C LEU A 40 2.78 -0.72 -12.01
N LEU A 41 1.71 -1.54 -12.10
CA LEU A 41 1.79 -2.93 -12.57
C LEU A 41 2.14 -3.03 -14.07
N GLN A 42 1.78 -2.01 -14.86
CA GLN A 42 2.07 -1.95 -16.30
C GLN A 42 3.40 -1.28 -16.63
N ARG A 43 4.08 -0.69 -15.64
CA ARG A 43 5.43 -0.15 -15.82
C ARG A 43 6.39 -1.27 -16.24
N HIS A 44 7.45 -0.91 -16.95
CA HIS A 44 8.52 -1.86 -17.24
C HIS A 44 9.34 -2.14 -15.96
N TRP A 45 9.69 -3.42 -15.75
CA TRP A 45 10.45 -3.89 -14.58
C TRP A 45 11.48 -4.92 -15.02
N ASP A 46 12.75 -4.55 -14.98
CA ASP A 46 13.86 -5.45 -15.27
C ASP A 46 13.97 -6.58 -14.22
N ASP A 47 13.74 -6.25 -12.95
CA ASP A 47 13.77 -7.20 -11.83
C ASP A 47 12.59 -8.20 -11.86
N PHE A 48 11.49 -7.83 -12.52
CA PHE A 48 10.24 -8.60 -12.55
C PHE A 48 9.75 -8.85 -13.98
N PRO A 49 10.52 -9.56 -14.83
CA PRO A 49 10.21 -9.71 -16.26
C PRO A 49 8.89 -10.47 -16.50
N HIS A 50 8.42 -11.25 -15.51
CA HIS A 50 7.17 -12.00 -15.59
C HIS A 50 5.97 -11.30 -14.94
N LEU A 51 6.12 -10.08 -14.42
CA LEU A 51 5.04 -9.34 -13.74
C LEU A 51 3.79 -9.21 -14.62
N SER A 52 3.98 -8.86 -15.91
CA SER A 52 2.89 -8.72 -16.88
C SER A 52 2.16 -10.03 -17.16
N LEU A 53 2.83 -11.18 -17.04
CA LEU A 53 2.23 -12.50 -17.18
C LEU A 53 1.39 -12.84 -15.95
N VAL A 54 1.96 -12.67 -14.75
CA VAL A 54 1.27 -12.90 -13.47
C VAL A 54 0.03 -12.03 -13.36
N ARG A 55 0.13 -10.74 -13.74
CA ARG A 55 -0.99 -9.79 -13.73
C ARG A 55 -2.21 -10.31 -14.50
N LYS A 56 -2.02 -11.02 -15.61
CA LYS A 56 -3.11 -11.60 -16.42
C LYS A 56 -3.83 -12.76 -15.74
N CYS A 57 -3.22 -13.37 -14.73
CA CYS A 57 -3.81 -14.45 -13.94
C CYS A 57 -4.61 -13.91 -12.74
N LEU A 58 -4.39 -12.66 -12.33
CA LEU A 58 -5.10 -12.05 -11.21
C LEU A 58 -6.52 -11.65 -11.63
N ARG A 59 -7.51 -12.27 -10.99
CA ARG A 59 -8.95 -12.02 -11.22
C ARG A 59 -9.61 -11.18 -10.13
N SER A 60 -9.01 -11.15 -8.95
CA SER A 60 -9.52 -10.43 -7.79
C SER A 60 -8.77 -9.10 -7.64
N GLY A 61 -9.51 -8.03 -7.31
CA GLY A 61 -8.91 -6.75 -6.91
C GLY A 61 -8.03 -6.90 -5.66
N ALA A 62 -8.44 -7.74 -4.70
CA ALA A 62 -7.63 -8.03 -3.52
C ALA A 62 -6.30 -8.71 -3.86
N ALA A 63 -6.32 -9.74 -4.71
CA ALA A 63 -5.09 -10.40 -5.17
C ALA A 63 -4.19 -9.46 -5.99
N THR A 64 -4.78 -8.49 -6.69
CA THR A 64 -4.05 -7.43 -7.39
C THR A 64 -3.37 -6.48 -6.40
N ALA A 65 -4.08 -6.08 -5.32
CA ALA A 65 -3.51 -5.29 -4.24
C ALA A 65 -2.39 -6.04 -3.49
N ASP A 66 -2.51 -7.37 -3.32
CA ASP A 66 -1.47 -8.22 -2.71
C ASP A 66 -0.18 -8.24 -3.52
N LEU A 67 -0.26 -8.29 -4.86
CA LEU A 67 0.93 -8.15 -5.70
C LEU A 67 1.47 -6.71 -5.68
N TRP A 68 0.56 -5.74 -5.76
CA TRP A 68 0.92 -4.32 -5.85
C TRP A 68 1.61 -3.81 -4.59
N ARG A 69 1.22 -4.26 -3.39
CA ARG A 69 1.84 -3.80 -2.13
C ARG A 69 3.35 -4.10 -2.08
N TYR A 70 3.78 -5.25 -2.60
CA TYR A 70 5.21 -5.55 -2.67
C TYR A 70 5.92 -4.66 -3.68
N LEU A 71 5.28 -4.39 -4.80
CA LEU A 71 5.87 -3.58 -5.87
C LEU A 71 6.03 -2.11 -5.48
N VAL A 72 5.04 -1.52 -4.81
CA VAL A 72 5.13 -0.13 -4.35
C VAL A 72 6.19 0.04 -3.26
N LEU A 73 6.28 -0.94 -2.35
CA LEU A 73 7.30 -0.93 -1.28
C LEU A 73 8.70 -1.16 -1.84
N TRP A 74 8.86 -2.02 -2.85
CA TRP A 74 10.14 -2.21 -3.54
C TRP A 74 10.66 -0.91 -4.16
N GLU A 75 9.78 -0.17 -4.83
CA GLU A 75 10.18 1.05 -5.55
C GLU A 75 10.34 2.28 -4.66
N TYR A 76 9.41 2.49 -3.73
CA TYR A 76 9.31 3.73 -2.97
C TYR A 76 9.56 3.56 -1.48
N GLY A 77 9.70 2.32 -1.00
CA GLY A 77 9.76 2.01 0.42
C GLY A 77 8.47 2.43 1.16
N GLY A 78 8.63 2.70 2.45
CA GLY A 78 7.55 3.18 3.30
C GLY A 78 6.68 2.07 3.88
N ILE A 79 5.42 2.40 4.13
CA ILE A 79 4.45 1.58 4.86
C ILE A 79 3.26 1.34 3.94
N TYR A 80 2.85 0.09 3.78
CA TYR A 80 1.57 -0.26 3.18
C TYR A 80 0.62 -0.76 4.26
N THR A 81 -0.63 -0.34 4.21
CA THR A 81 -1.69 -0.85 5.09
C THR A 81 -2.99 -1.01 4.31
N ASP A 82 -3.78 -2.02 4.67
CA ASP A 82 -5.13 -2.18 4.13
C ASP A 82 -6.04 -1.03 4.61
N ILE A 83 -7.06 -0.70 3.82
CA ILE A 83 -7.95 0.45 4.07
C ILE A 83 -8.86 0.27 5.30
N ASP A 84 -9.16 -0.98 5.65
CA ASP A 84 -9.94 -1.36 6.82
C ASP A 84 -9.10 -1.48 8.10
N ASN A 85 -7.77 -1.32 7.98
CA ASN A 85 -6.85 -1.32 9.11
C ASN A 85 -6.64 0.08 9.69
N ALA A 86 -6.41 0.14 11.00
CA ALA A 86 -6.08 1.36 11.75
C ALA A 86 -4.83 1.12 12.62
N PRO A 87 -3.99 2.14 12.84
CA PRO A 87 -2.84 1.98 13.71
C PRO A 87 -3.31 1.69 15.14
N GLY A 88 -2.66 0.73 15.79
CA GLY A 88 -2.96 0.38 17.18
C GLY A 88 -2.58 1.49 18.15
N ARG A 89 -3.05 1.41 19.40
CA ARG A 89 -2.81 2.46 20.43
C ARG A 89 -1.33 2.75 20.70
N LEU A 90 -0.46 1.76 20.49
CA LEU A 90 0.98 1.88 20.71
C LEU A 90 1.75 2.31 19.45
N TRP A 91 1.06 2.40 18.31
CA TRP A 91 1.67 2.79 17.06
C TRP A 91 1.87 4.30 17.01
N ASN A 92 3.08 4.72 16.67
CA ASN A 92 3.41 6.12 16.35
C ASN A 92 4.32 6.14 15.12
N SER A 93 4.59 7.34 14.60
CA SER A 93 5.36 7.53 13.39
C SER A 93 6.85 7.17 13.52
N THR A 94 7.36 6.94 14.72
CA THR A 94 8.77 6.59 14.96
C THR A 94 8.98 5.11 15.29
N LEU A 95 7.92 4.29 15.24
CA LEU A 95 8.02 2.87 15.57
C LEU A 95 8.77 2.05 14.52
N ILE A 96 8.62 2.41 13.24
CA ILE A 96 9.43 1.87 12.14
C ILE A 96 10.59 2.84 11.90
N ALA A 97 11.82 2.38 12.14
CA ALA A 97 13.04 3.13 11.89
C ALA A 97 13.48 3.03 10.42
N GLN A 98 14.42 3.89 10.01
CA GLN A 98 14.93 3.90 8.62
C GLN A 98 15.75 2.65 8.26
N ASP A 99 16.30 1.98 9.26
CA ASP A 99 17.10 0.75 9.15
C ASP A 99 16.28 -0.52 9.41
N ASP A 100 14.97 -0.40 9.60
CA ASP A 100 14.08 -1.56 9.66
C ASP A 100 13.79 -2.09 8.25
N ASP A 101 14.21 -3.33 7.98
CA ASP A 101 13.91 -4.02 6.72
C ASP A 101 12.46 -4.53 6.66
N ALA A 102 11.97 -5.08 7.79
CA ALA A 102 10.58 -5.50 7.96
C ALA A 102 10.22 -5.59 9.44
N PHE A 103 9.13 -4.93 9.84
CA PHE A 103 8.62 -4.94 11.21
C PHE A 103 7.38 -5.84 11.34
N PHE A 104 7.53 -6.99 11.99
CA PHE A 104 6.42 -7.88 12.32
C PHE A 104 6.14 -7.82 13.83
N VAL A 105 4.97 -7.32 14.22
CA VAL A 105 4.49 -7.44 15.61
C VAL A 105 3.78 -8.77 15.74
N VAL A 106 4.29 -9.66 16.60
CA VAL A 106 3.68 -10.93 16.99
C VAL A 106 2.94 -10.77 18.30
#